data_AF-A0A9D2QVE0-F1
#
_entry.id   AF-A0A9D2QVE0-F1
#
_cell.length_a   1.000
_cell.length_b   1.000
_cell.length_c   1.000
_cell.angle_alpha   90.00
_cell.angle_beta   90.00
_cell.angle_gamma   90.00
#
_symmetry.space_group_name_H-M   'P 1'
#
loop_
_entity.id
_entity.type
_entity.pdbx_description
1 polymer ?
#
loop_
_entity_poly.entity_id
_entity_poly.type
_entity_poly.pdbx_seq_one_letter_code
_entity_poly.pdbx_strand_id
1 'polypeptide(L)' 'DVLGFIRNRACNYKCLGCWKVYGNEQEAKSIFEKYDLCSKIYFQQWKQGKSIEQLTVAG' A
#
# COMPACT_ATOMS: atom_id res chain seq x y z
N ASP A 1 -4.77 -8.98 9.11
CA ASP A 1 -5.56 -9.00 7.87
C ASP A 1 -5.76 -10.38 7.25
N VAL A 2 -4.75 -11.21 7.02
CA VAL A 2 -4.93 -12.54 6.39
C VAL A 2 -5.92 -13.44 7.16
N LEU A 3 -5.74 -13.58 8.48
CA LEU A 3 -6.68 -14.37 9.30
C LEU A 3 -8.11 -13.80 9.27
N GLY A 4 -8.24 -12.47 9.23
CA GLY A 4 -9.53 -11.78 9.11
C GLY A 4 -10.18 -12.02 7.75
N PHE A 5 -9.40 -12.01 6.68
CA PHE A 5 -9.86 -12.34 5.33
C PHE A 5 -10.44 -13.76 5.25
N ILE A 6 -9.75 -14.74 5.83
CA ILE A 6 -10.20 -16.14 5.87
C ILE A 6 -11.50 -16.24 6.67
N ARG A 7 -11.53 -15.70 7.90
CA ARG A 7 -12.69 -15.79 8.79
C ARG A 7 -13.93 -15.09 8.23
N ASN A 8 -13.74 -13.92 7.60
CA ASN A 8 -14.84 -13.15 7.02
C ASN A 8 -15.13 -13.51 5.56
N ARG A 9 -14.45 -14.53 5.00
CA ARG A 9 -14.63 -15.01 3.62
C ARG A 9 -14.57 -13.87 2.59
N ALA A 10 -13.58 -12.99 2.75
CA ALA A 10 -13.36 -11.78 1.94
C ALA A 10 -14.46 -10.68 2.01
N CYS A 11 -15.51 -10.86 2.82
CA CYS A 11 -16.59 -9.90 3.06
C CYS A 11 -16.35 -9.13 4.37
N ASN A 12 -17.18 -8.14 4.71
CA ASN A 12 -17.14 -7.43 6.00
C ASN A 12 -15.76 -6.85 6.37
N TYR A 13 -15.03 -6.32 5.38
CA TYR A 13 -13.79 -5.58 5.62
C TYR A 13 -14.11 -4.23 6.28
N LYS A 14 -13.22 -3.74 7.13
CA LYS A 14 -13.37 -2.46 7.83
C LYS A 14 -13.05 -1.29 6.92
N CYS A 15 -11.95 -1.40 6.18
CA CYS A 15 -11.59 -0.45 5.14
C CYS A 15 -10.88 -1.15 3.98
N LEU A 16 -10.82 -0.47 2.83
CA LEU A 16 -10.20 -0.94 1.61
C LEU A 16 -9.17 0.10 1.15
N GLY A 17 -7.95 -0.35 0.89
CA GLY A 17 -6.89 0.43 0.24
C GLY A 17 -6.08 -0.49 -0.68
N CYS A 18 -4.76 -0.53 -0.49
CA CYS A 18 -3.91 -1.51 -1.20
C CYS A 18 -4.30 -2.96 -0.88
N TRP A 19 -4.94 -3.20 0.26
CA TRP A 19 -5.58 -4.48 0.62
C TRP A 19 -6.86 -4.25 1.42
N LYS A 20 -7.65 -5.31 1.61
CA LYS A 20 -8.81 -5.34 2.52
C LYS A 20 -8.34 -5.48 3.97
N VAL A 21 -8.75 -4.55 4.83
CA VAL A 21 -8.33 -4.51 6.23
C VAL A 21 -9.42 -5.11 7.11
N TYR A 22 -9.00 -5.98 8.01
CA TYR A 22 -9.83 -6.61 9.03
C TYR A 22 -9.31 -6.33 10.44
N GLY A 23 -8.05 -5.90 10.56
CA GLY A 23 -7.37 -5.52 11.79
C GLY A 23 -7.63 -4.06 12.21
N ASN A 24 -6.56 -3.33 12.51
CA ASN A 24 -6.62 -1.91 12.89
C ASN A 24 -6.76 -1.02 11.66
N GLU A 25 -7.91 -0.37 11.52
CA GLU A 25 -8.21 0.49 10.38
C GLU A 25 -7.31 1.74 10.33
N GLN A 26 -7.03 2.36 11.48
CA GLN A 26 -6.28 3.62 11.52
C GLN A 26 -4.82 3.42 11.14
N GLU A 27 -4.22 2.34 11.65
CA GLU A 27 -2.85 1.95 11.30
C GLU A 27 -2.75 1.62 9.81
N ALA A 28 -3.70 0.86 9.28
CA ALA A 28 -3.70 0.50 7.86
C ALA A 28 -3.85 1.74 6.96
N LYS A 29 -4.71 2.70 7.33
CA LYS A 29 -4.81 3.99 6.62
C LYS A 29 -3.48 4.74 6.58
N SER A 30 -2.77 4.82 7.71
CA SER A 30 -1.45 5.46 7.75
C SER A 30 -0.43 4.75 6.85
N ILE A 31 -0.50 3.41 6.74
CA ILE A 31 0.38 2.67 5.82
C ILE A 31 -0.01 2.95 4.36
N PHE A 32 -1.30 3.00 4.03
CA PHE A 32 -1.77 3.35 2.69
C PHE A 32 -1.30 4.74 2.27
N GLU A 33 -1.34 5.73 3.17
CA GLU A 33 -0.82 7.08 2.91
C GLU A 33 0.68 7.08 2.61
N LYS A 34 1.47 6.29 3.35
CA LYS A 34 2.91 6.13 3.07
C LYS A 34 3.16 5.51 1.70
N TYR A 35 2.38 4.49 1.33
CA TYR A 35 2.49 3.84 0.03
C TYR A 35 2.09 4.78 -1.11
N ASP A 36 1.00 5.54 -0.95
CA ASP A 36 0.56 6.54 -1.93
C ASP A 36 1.60 7.64 -2.13
N LEU A 37 2.15 8.19 -1.03
CA LEU A 37 3.20 9.20 -1.10
C LEU A 37 4.46 8.67 -1.81
N CYS A 38 4.93 7.48 -1.42
CA CYS A 38 6.09 6.85 -2.05
C CYS A 38 5.85 6.62 -3.55
N SER A 39 4.69 6.05 -3.91
CA SER A 39 4.31 5.79 -5.30
C SER A 39 4.29 7.07 -6.13
N LYS A 40 3.74 8.16 -5.58
CA LYS A 40 3.71 9.48 -6.24
C LYS A 40 5.12 10.01 -6.51
N ILE A 41 6.01 9.94 -5.52
CA ILE A 41 7.39 10.41 -5.67
C ILE A 41 8.12 9.59 -6.74
N TYR A 42 8.05 8.26 -6.66
CA TYR A 42 8.71 7.37 -7.61
C TYR A 42 8.18 7.58 -9.03
N PHE A 43 6.87 7.72 -9.17
CA PHE A 43 6.23 7.99 -10.46
C PHE A 43 6.64 9.34 -11.06
N GLN A 44 6.77 10.39 -10.24
CA GLN A 44 7.28 11.68 -10.68
C GLN A 44 8.72 11.59 -11.17
N GLN A 45 9.57 10.87 -10.43
CA GLN A 45 10.98 10.68 -10.79
C GLN A 45 11.13 9.84 -12.07
N TRP A 46 10.30 8.81 -12.23
CA TRP A 46 10.23 8.02 -13.46
C TRP A 46 9.82 8.88 -14.66
N LYS A 47 8.79 9.73 -14.50
CA LYS A 47 8.37 10.70 -15.53
C LYS A 47 9.46 11.71 -15.90
N GLN A 48 10.39 12.00 -14.97
CA GLN A 48 11.55 12.86 -15.20
C GLN A 48 12.74 12.12 -15.85
N GLY A 49 12.55 10.85 -16.22
CA GLY A 49 13.52 10.07 -17.00
C GLY A 49 14.42 9.15 -16.18
N LYS A 50 14.19 9.01 -14.86
CA LYS A 50 14.90 7.98 -14.07
C LYS A 50 14.41 6.59 -14.45
N SER A 51 15.34 5.66 -14.65
CA SER A 51 15.01 4.26 -14.90
C SER A 51 14.51 3.58 -13.63
N ILE A 52 13.83 2.43 -13.76
CA ILE A 52 13.32 1.68 -12.60
C ILE A 52 14.48 1.23 -11.69
N GLU A 53 15.60 0.82 -12.27
CA GLU A 53 16.81 0.42 -11.55
C GLU A 53 17.36 1.57 -10.69
N GLN A 54 17.31 2.80 -11.19
CA GLN A 54 17.73 4.01 -10.46
C GLN A 54 16.74 4.43 -9.37
N LEU A 55 15.49 3.96 -9.43
CA LEU A 55 14.49 4.20 -8.40
C LEU A 55 14.58 3.16 -7.27
N THR A 56 15.17 1.99 -7.51
CA THR A 56 15.40 1.01 -6.45
C THR A 56 16.52 1.45 -5.52
N VAL A 57 16.28 1.41 -4.21
CA VAL A 57 17.33 1.58 -3.20
C VAL A 57 17.94 0.20 -2.95
N ALA A 58 19.25 0.03 -3.16
CA ALA A 58 19.93 -1.18 -2.73
C ALA A 58 19.93 -1.23 -1.20
N GLY A 59 19.40 -2.31 -0.64
CA GLY A 59 19.35 -2.56 0.80
C GLY A 59 20.65 -3.17 1.34
#